data_AF-A0A843T9W4-F1
#
_entry.id   AF-A0A843T9W4-F1
#
_cell.length_a   1.000
_cell.length_b   1.000
_cell.length_c   1.000
_cell.angle_alpha   90.00
_cell.angle_beta   90.00
_cell.angle_gamma   90.00
#
_symmetry.space_group_name_H-M   'P 1'
#
loop_
_entity.id
_entity.type
_entity.pdbx_description
1 polymer ?
#
loop_
_entity_poly.entity_id
_entity_poly.type
_entity_poly.pdbx_seq_one_letter_code
_entity_poly.pdbx_strand_id
1 'polypeptide(L)'
;MATKSMEVRNRGLVTALRYRGREGMWAWLLHRATGLGVLFFLIIHVIETAAVVYSPEFYDEALQIYKNPFFRFAELLIFFSVLFHAVNGSRIVIQDFWPYLMERQRQLTWAAGIVVLLVMVPVTWIMVAPVFGLAEEPGLERHLERCVERTQAPACLEVVE
;
A
#
# COMPACT_ATOMS: atom_id res chain seq x y z
N MET A 1 -1.00 48.10 16.81
CA MET A 1 -0.79 46.76 17.43
C MET A 1 -1.09 45.59 16.47
N ALA A 2 -2.04 45.71 15.54
CA ALA A 2 -2.40 44.65 14.58
C ALA A 2 -1.32 44.26 13.54
N THR A 3 -0.51 45.22 13.07
CA THR A 3 0.51 45.00 12.03
C THR A 3 1.65 44.09 12.48
N LYS A 4 2.12 44.22 13.73
CA LYS A 4 3.15 43.35 14.33
C LYS A 4 2.67 41.90 14.46
N SER A 5 1.38 41.69 14.75
CA SER A 5 0.76 40.35 14.80
C SER A 5 0.66 39.71 13.42
N MET A 6 0.28 40.47 12.40
CA MET A 6 0.21 39.97 11.01
C MET A 6 1.59 39.65 10.45
N GLU A 7 2.61 40.46 10.74
CA GLU A 7 3.97 40.19 10.28
C GLU A 7 4.60 38.95 10.94
N VAL A 8 4.39 38.74 12.24
CA VAL A 8 4.81 37.52 12.94
C VAL A 8 4.10 36.27 12.39
N ARG A 9 2.78 36.36 12.17
CA ARG A 9 1.99 35.27 11.56
C ARG A 9 2.47 34.94 10.14
N ASN A 10 2.79 35.95 9.33
CA ASN A 10 3.27 35.74 7.97
C ASN A 10 4.68 35.12 7.95
N ARG A 11 5.57 35.52 8.87
CA ARG A 11 6.89 34.88 9.04
C ARG A 11 6.77 33.42 9.47
N GLY A 12 5.80 33.08 10.34
CA GLY A 12 5.54 31.69 10.73
C GLY A 12 5.08 30.82 9.56
N LEU A 13 4.16 31.33 8.73
CA LEU A 13 3.61 30.60 7.59
C LEU A 13 4.66 30.43 6.47
N VAL A 14 5.43 31.49 6.16
CA VAL A 14 6.54 31.41 5.20
C VAL A 14 7.64 30.47 5.69
N THR A 15 7.95 30.46 6.99
CA THR A 15 8.94 29.54 7.57
C THR A 15 8.47 28.09 7.54
N ALA A 16 7.18 27.84 7.81
CA ALA A 16 6.58 26.52 7.70
C ALA A 16 6.60 26.00 6.25
N LEU A 17 6.25 26.85 5.28
CA LEU A 17 6.31 26.51 3.85
C LEU A 17 7.74 26.32 3.33
N ARG A 18 8.74 26.96 3.94
CA ARG A 18 10.16 26.83 3.58
C ARG A 18 10.85 25.64 4.27
N TYR A 19 10.18 24.96 5.20
CA TYR A 19 10.74 23.81 5.91
C TYR A 19 10.84 22.59 4.99
N ARG A 20 12.06 22.13 4.70
CA ARG A 20 12.30 21.05 3.72
C ARG A 20 12.15 19.62 4.27
N GLY A 21 11.91 19.47 5.57
CA GLY A 21 11.74 18.16 6.23
C GLY A 21 12.98 17.27 6.16
N ARG A 22 13.52 16.86 7.30
CA ARG A 22 14.52 15.77 7.33
C ARG A 22 13.82 14.42 7.16
N GLU A 23 14.59 13.37 6.90
CA GLU A 23 14.12 11.98 6.73
C GLU A 23 13.08 11.54 7.78
N GLY A 24 13.24 11.96 9.04
CA GLY A 24 12.28 11.67 10.11
C GLY A 24 10.92 12.35 9.94
N MET A 25 10.88 13.58 9.39
CA MET A 25 9.63 14.31 9.11
C MET A 25 8.83 13.61 8.01
N TRP A 26 9.52 13.14 6.96
CA TRP A 26 8.90 12.38 5.88
C TRP A 26 8.36 11.04 6.36
N ALA A 27 9.14 10.30 7.15
CA ALA A 27 8.69 9.04 7.74
C ALA A 27 7.46 9.24 8.65
N TRP A 28 7.42 10.33 9.42
CA TRP A 28 6.30 10.71 10.27
C TRP A 28 5.03 11.05 9.49
N LEU A 29 5.17 11.77 8.37
CA LEU A 29 4.05 12.16 7.53
C LEU A 29 3.47 10.93 6.82
N LEU A 30 4.34 10.14 6.21
CA LEU A 30 3.96 8.90 5.52
C LEU A 30 3.28 7.94 6.48
N HIS A 31 3.76 7.77 7.71
CA HIS A 31 3.18 6.81 8.65
C HIS A 31 1.71 7.15 9.00
N ARG A 32 1.38 8.45 9.10
CA ARG A 32 0.00 8.90 9.29
C ARG A 32 -0.83 8.73 8.04
N ALA A 33 -0.31 9.15 6.89
CA ALA A 33 -1.01 9.04 5.62
C ALA A 33 -1.34 7.58 5.30
N THR A 34 -0.36 6.67 5.46
CA THR A 34 -0.58 5.24 5.24
C THR A 34 -1.49 4.64 6.30
N GLY A 35 -1.43 5.09 7.56
CA GLY A 35 -2.36 4.65 8.61
C GLY A 35 -3.82 5.01 8.28
N LEU A 36 -4.07 6.21 7.77
CA LEU A 36 -5.39 6.61 7.27
C LEU A 36 -5.80 5.76 6.05
N GLY A 37 -4.89 5.50 5.13
CA GLY A 37 -5.12 4.61 3.98
C GLY A 37 -5.53 3.20 4.42
N VAL A 38 -4.81 2.62 5.39
CA VAL A 38 -5.13 1.30 5.97
C VAL A 38 -6.49 1.30 6.66
N LEU A 39 -6.83 2.37 7.39
CA LEU A 39 -8.15 2.49 8.03
C LEU A 39 -9.29 2.49 6.99
N PHE A 40 -9.19 3.32 5.95
CA PHE A 40 -10.19 3.36 4.89
C PHE A 40 -10.29 2.02 4.15
N PHE A 41 -9.14 1.41 3.83
CA PHE A 41 -9.11 0.08 3.26
C PHE A 41 -9.83 -0.93 4.15
N LEU A 42 -9.57 -0.97 5.45
CA LEU A 42 -10.22 -1.93 6.36
C LEU A 42 -11.74 -1.76 6.40
N ILE A 43 -12.25 -0.53 6.36
CA ILE A 43 -13.71 -0.29 6.32
C ILE A 43 -14.30 -0.87 5.03
N ILE A 44 -13.73 -0.51 3.88
CA ILE A 44 -14.19 -0.97 2.57
C ILE A 44 -14.07 -2.49 2.46
N HIS A 45 -12.92 -3.04 2.87
CA HIS A 45 -12.61 -4.46 2.82
C HIS A 45 -13.57 -5.31 3.67
N VAL A 46 -13.94 -4.85 4.87
CA VAL A 46 -14.91 -5.56 5.70
C VAL A 46 -16.30 -5.57 5.05
N ILE A 47 -16.72 -4.47 4.43
CA ILE A 47 -18.00 -4.40 3.73
C ILE A 47 -18.01 -5.35 2.53
N GLU A 48 -16.97 -5.33 1.71
CA GLU A 48 -16.86 -6.15 0.50
C GLU A 48 -16.74 -7.65 0.82
N THR A 49 -15.97 -8.01 1.84
CA THR A 49 -15.88 -9.41 2.30
C THR A 49 -17.19 -9.90 2.91
N ALA A 50 -17.94 -9.04 3.59
CA ALA A 50 -19.28 -9.38 4.08
C ALA A 50 -20.28 -9.61 2.93
N ALA A 51 -20.15 -8.86 1.82
CA ALA A 51 -21.04 -8.98 0.67
C ALA A 51 -21.06 -10.39 0.05
N VAL A 52 -19.97 -11.16 0.18
CA VAL A 52 -19.93 -12.58 -0.25
C VAL A 52 -21.11 -13.39 0.30
N VAL A 53 -21.55 -13.09 1.53
CA VAL A 53 -22.65 -13.80 2.18
C VAL A 53 -23.98 -13.06 2.04
N TYR A 54 -23.97 -11.73 2.12
CA TYR A 54 -25.20 -10.93 2.22
C TYR A 54 -25.74 -10.41 0.88
N SER A 55 -24.89 -10.23 -0.13
CA SER A 55 -25.26 -9.72 -1.45
C SER A 55 -24.26 -10.20 -2.51
N PRO A 56 -24.47 -11.41 -3.06
CA PRO A 56 -23.60 -11.96 -4.09
C PRO A 56 -23.52 -11.07 -5.34
N GLU A 57 -24.63 -10.42 -5.71
CA GLU A 57 -24.71 -9.49 -6.85
C GLU A 57 -23.73 -8.31 -6.66
N PHE A 58 -23.72 -7.67 -5.49
CA PHE A 58 -22.79 -6.58 -5.18
C PHE A 58 -21.33 -7.06 -5.18
N TYR A 59 -21.09 -8.27 -4.67
CA TYR A 59 -19.75 -8.86 -4.66
C TYR A 59 -19.22 -9.11 -6.09
N ASP A 60 -20.06 -9.65 -6.98
CA ASP A 60 -19.70 -9.90 -8.37
C ASP A 60 -19.41 -8.60 -9.13
N GLU A 61 -20.20 -7.55 -8.91
CA GLU A 61 -19.95 -6.21 -9.46
C GLU A 61 -18.61 -5.64 -8.98
N ALA A 62 -18.34 -5.70 -7.68
CA ALA A 62 -17.07 -5.23 -7.10
C ALA A 62 -15.87 -6.00 -7.67
N LEU A 63 -15.99 -7.32 -7.86
CA LEU A 63 -14.95 -8.15 -8.47
C LEU A 63 -14.59 -7.71 -9.90
N GLN A 64 -15.57 -7.27 -10.69
CA GLN A 64 -15.29 -6.77 -12.04
C GLN A 64 -14.44 -5.48 -12.00
N ILE A 65 -14.59 -4.65 -10.97
CA ILE A 65 -13.76 -3.46 -10.77
C ILE A 65 -12.31 -3.85 -10.48
N TYR A 66 -12.07 -4.86 -9.63
CA TYR A 66 -10.71 -5.28 -9.27
C TYR A 66 -9.94 -5.92 -10.41
N LYS A 67 -10.65 -6.58 -11.35
CA LYS A 67 -10.03 -7.15 -12.55
C LYS A 67 -9.47 -6.08 -13.50
N ASN A 68 -9.86 -4.81 -13.35
CA ASN A 68 -9.37 -3.73 -14.19
C ASN A 68 -7.88 -3.47 -13.93
N PRO A 69 -7.01 -3.39 -14.96
CA PRO A 69 -5.60 -3.07 -14.81
C PRO A 69 -5.31 -1.78 -14.03
N PHE A 70 -6.21 -0.80 -14.10
CA PHE A 70 -6.10 0.44 -13.33
C PHE A 70 -6.19 0.19 -11.81
N PHE A 71 -7.03 -0.76 -11.40
CA PHE A 71 -7.21 -1.10 -10.00
C PHE A 71 -5.98 -1.79 -9.39
N ARG A 72 -5.15 -2.46 -10.21
CA ARG A 72 -3.84 -3.00 -9.76
C ARG A 72 -2.93 -1.91 -9.16
N PHE A 73 -3.01 -0.66 -9.62
CA PHE A 73 -2.26 0.44 -8.99
C PHE A 73 -2.81 0.81 -7.61
N ALA A 74 -4.12 0.72 -7.41
CA ALA A 74 -4.74 0.93 -6.09
C ALA A 74 -4.33 -0.19 -5.13
N GLU A 75 -4.28 -1.44 -5.59
CA GLU A 75 -3.77 -2.57 -4.80
C GLU A 75 -2.31 -2.35 -4.37
N LEU A 76 -1.44 -1.88 -5.28
CA LEU A 76 -0.06 -1.54 -4.94
C LEU A 76 0.03 -0.41 -3.90
N LEU A 77 -0.82 0.60 -4.01
CA LEU A 77 -0.83 1.72 -3.06
C LEU A 77 -1.26 1.26 -1.66
N ILE A 78 -2.27 0.38 -1.58
CA ILE A 78 -2.73 -0.20 -0.31
C ILE A 78 -1.66 -1.15 0.26
N PHE A 79 -1.05 -2.00 -0.57
CA PHE A 79 0.05 -2.87 -0.17
C PHE A 79 1.23 -2.07 0.40
N PHE A 80 1.65 -1.02 -0.31
CA PHE A 80 2.67 -0.08 0.18
C PHE A 80 2.25 0.55 1.51
N SER A 81 0.99 0.96 1.64
CA SER A 81 0.48 1.60 2.86
C SER A 81 0.58 0.67 4.06
N VAL A 82 0.13 -0.58 3.93
CA VAL A 82 0.23 -1.60 4.99
C VAL A 82 1.70 -1.88 5.33
N LEU A 83 2.53 -2.16 4.33
CA LEU A 83 3.93 -2.53 4.51
C LEU A 83 4.73 -1.40 5.18
N PHE A 84 4.63 -0.18 4.64
CA PHE A 84 5.31 0.98 5.21
C PHE A 84 4.81 1.27 6.63
N HIS A 85 3.50 1.21 6.88
CA HIS A 85 2.93 1.46 8.20
C HIS A 85 3.45 0.45 9.24
N ALA A 86 3.47 -0.84 8.90
CA ALA A 86 3.97 -1.90 9.78
C ALA A 86 5.49 -1.80 10.03
N VAL A 87 6.29 -1.57 8.99
CA VAL A 87 7.76 -1.48 9.11
C VAL A 87 8.17 -0.21 9.85
N ASN A 88 7.59 0.95 9.54
CA ASN A 88 7.91 2.18 10.27
C ASN A 88 7.33 2.18 11.68
N GLY A 89 6.15 1.59 11.90
CA GLY A 89 5.57 1.41 13.24
C GLY A 89 6.45 0.53 14.12
N SER A 90 6.90 -0.62 13.62
CA SER A 90 7.81 -1.50 14.37
C SER A 90 9.15 -0.83 14.69
N ARG A 91 9.70 -0.03 13.77
CA ARG A 91 10.87 0.82 14.03
C ARG A 91 10.64 1.74 15.24
N ILE A 92 9.52 2.46 15.29
CA ILE A 92 9.19 3.38 16.40
C ILE A 92 9.10 2.58 17.72
N VAL A 93 8.37 1.48 17.71
CA VAL A 93 8.22 0.60 18.89
C VAL A 93 9.58 0.11 19.39
N ILE A 94 10.46 -0.34 18.50
CA ILE A 94 11.83 -0.76 18.87
C ILE A 94 12.60 0.38 19.53
N GLN A 95 12.47 1.60 19.00
CA GLN A 95 13.16 2.75 19.59
C GLN A 95 12.60 3.13 20.96
N ASP A 96 11.29 2.93 21.20
CA ASP A 96 10.66 3.18 22.51
C ASP A 96 11.19 2.21 23.58
N PHE A 97 11.50 0.97 23.22
CA PHE A 97 12.09 -0.01 24.14
C PHE A 97 13.60 0.16 24.35
N TRP A 98 14.33 0.70 23.36
CA TRP A 98 15.78 0.91 23.43
C TRP A 98 16.18 2.35 23.11
N PRO A 99 16.20 3.24 24.13
CA PRO A 99 16.47 4.66 23.92
C PRO A 99 17.82 4.99 23.24
N TYR A 100 18.84 4.13 23.39
CA TYR A 100 20.13 4.32 22.71
C TYR A 100 20.00 4.29 21.17
N LEU A 101 18.94 3.67 20.64
CA LEU A 101 18.65 3.64 19.20
C LEU A 101 18.13 4.98 18.66
N MET A 102 17.77 5.93 19.53
CA MET A 102 17.36 7.28 19.12
C MET A 102 18.52 8.06 18.49
N GLU A 103 19.75 7.82 18.92
CA GLU A 103 20.97 8.39 18.31
C GLU A 103 21.16 7.89 16.86
N ARG A 104 20.65 6.69 16.57
CA ARG A 104 20.73 6.03 15.26
C ARG A 104 19.46 6.16 14.42
N GLN A 105 18.57 7.11 14.75
CA GLN A 105 17.28 7.29 14.06
C GLN A 105 17.39 7.39 12.54
N ARG A 106 18.43 8.07 12.02
CA ARG A 106 18.65 8.22 10.58
C ARG A 106 18.93 6.86 9.95
N GLN A 107 19.86 6.09 10.52
CA GLN A 107 20.22 4.77 10.03
C GLN A 107 19.02 3.82 10.06
N LEU A 108 18.23 3.85 11.14
CA LEU A 108 17.02 3.04 11.26
C LEU A 108 15.92 3.46 10.27
N THR A 109 15.78 4.75 9.99
CA THR A 109 14.83 5.24 8.97
C THR A 109 15.22 4.74 7.57
N TRP A 110 16.51 4.78 7.23
CA TRP A 110 17.00 4.25 5.95
C TRP A 110 16.91 2.72 5.89
N ALA A 111 17.24 2.02 6.98
CA ALA A 111 17.11 0.57 7.06
C ALA A 111 15.64 0.14 6.85
N ALA A 112 14.69 0.80 7.52
CA ALA A 112 13.27 0.59 7.30
C ALA A 112 12.86 0.84 5.83
N GLY A 113 13.35 1.93 5.22
CA GLY A 113 13.12 2.21 3.80
C GLY A 113 13.67 1.13 2.87
N ILE A 114 14.87 0.61 3.14
CA ILE A 114 15.47 -0.49 2.38
C ILE A 114 14.62 -1.76 2.51
N VAL A 115 14.16 -2.11 3.71
CA VAL A 115 13.27 -3.27 3.91
C VAL A 115 11.99 -3.12 3.10
N VAL A 116 11.37 -1.94 3.13
CA VAL A 116 10.17 -1.65 2.32
C VAL A 116 10.49 -1.83 0.83
N LEU A 117 11.59 -1.28 0.33
CA LEU A 117 11.97 -1.41 -1.09
C LEU A 117 12.28 -2.85 -1.50
N LEU A 118 12.98 -3.61 -0.66
CA LEU A 118 13.32 -5.00 -0.93
C LEU A 118 12.09 -5.89 -1.09
N VAL A 119 11.00 -5.58 -0.37
CA VAL A 119 9.72 -6.28 -0.52
C VAL A 119 8.88 -5.68 -1.64
N MET A 120 8.85 -4.36 -1.78
CA MET A 120 8.00 -3.67 -2.75
C MET A 120 8.43 -3.93 -4.19
N VAL A 121 9.73 -3.95 -4.49
CA VAL A 121 10.25 -4.14 -5.85
C VAL A 121 9.80 -5.47 -6.47
N PRO A 122 10.02 -6.64 -5.84
CA PRO A 122 9.58 -7.91 -6.42
C PRO A 122 8.05 -8.00 -6.53
N VAL A 123 7.31 -7.49 -5.53
CA VAL A 123 5.83 -7.49 -5.58
C VAL A 123 5.32 -6.63 -6.72
N THR A 124 5.87 -5.43 -6.90
CA THR A 124 5.50 -4.53 -7.99
C THR A 124 5.80 -5.18 -9.34
N TRP A 125 6.98 -5.80 -9.49
CA TRP A 125 7.33 -6.52 -10.72
C TRP A 125 6.30 -7.61 -11.04
N ILE A 126 5.96 -8.44 -10.06
CA ILE A 126 4.99 -9.54 -10.22
C ILE A 126 3.61 -9.03 -10.63
N MET A 127 3.11 -7.95 -10.04
CA MET A 127 1.77 -7.44 -10.31
C MET A 127 1.66 -6.64 -11.61
N VAL A 128 2.73 -5.93 -11.97
CA VAL A 128 2.72 -4.94 -13.07
C VAL A 128 3.30 -5.48 -14.37
N ALA A 129 4.29 -6.37 -14.32
CA ALA A 129 4.90 -6.92 -15.54
C ALA A 129 3.88 -7.60 -16.48
N PRO A 130 2.90 -8.37 -15.99
CA PRO A 130 1.88 -8.97 -16.85
C PRO A 130 0.96 -7.95 -17.52
N VAL A 131 0.66 -6.82 -16.87
CA VAL A 131 -0.17 -5.74 -17.44
C VAL A 131 0.45 -5.17 -18.71
N PHE A 132 1.78 -5.17 -18.80
CA PHE A 132 2.53 -4.68 -19.95
C PHE A 132 3.00 -5.80 -20.90
N GLY A 133 2.58 -7.05 -20.68
CA GLY A 133 3.02 -8.20 -21.47
C GLY A 133 4.52 -8.51 -21.32
N LEU A 134 5.15 -8.09 -20.22
CA LEU A 134 6.58 -8.29 -19.96
C LEU A 134 6.88 -9.59 -19.20
N ALA A 135 5.86 -10.22 -18.62
CA ALA A 135 5.95 -11.49 -17.92
C ALA A 135 4.61 -12.23 -18.01
N GLU A 136 4.64 -13.56 -17.99
CA GLU A 136 3.44 -14.38 -17.89
C GLU A 136 2.83 -14.28 -16.48
N GLU A 137 1.50 -14.35 -16.39
CA GLU A 137 0.78 -14.29 -15.12
C GLU A 137 1.24 -15.46 -14.21
N PRO A 138 1.72 -15.17 -12.98
CA PRO A 138 2.25 -16.20 -12.09
C PRO A 138 1.20 -17.25 -11.76
N GLY A 139 1.45 -18.50 -12.17
CA GLY A 139 0.54 -19.62 -11.91
C GLY A 139 -0.49 -19.89 -12.99
N LEU A 140 -0.42 -19.22 -14.15
CA LEU A 140 -1.22 -19.54 -15.34
C LEU A 140 -1.04 -21.00 -15.77
N GLU A 141 0.21 -21.47 -15.96
CA GLU A 141 0.48 -22.87 -16.32
C GLU A 141 -0.10 -23.84 -15.28
N ARG A 142 0.09 -23.54 -13.99
CA ARG A 142 -0.43 -24.37 -12.89
C ARG A 142 -1.96 -24.36 -12.80
N HIS A 143 -2.63 -23.35 -13.35
CA HIS A 143 -4.09 -23.27 -13.45
C HIS A 143 -4.57 -24.05 -14.68
N LEU A 144 -3.87 -23.93 -15.81
CA LEU A 144 -4.13 -24.69 -17.04
C LEU A 144 -3.95 -26.20 -16.81
N GLU A 145 -2.86 -26.62 -16.16
CA GLU A 145 -2.62 -28.01 -15.79
C GLU A 145 -3.76 -28.57 -14.92
N ARG A 146 -4.22 -27.81 -13.91
CA ARG A 146 -5.36 -28.21 -13.07
C ARG A 146 -6.69 -28.22 -13.82
N CYS A 147 -6.90 -27.31 -14.77
CA CYS A 147 -8.08 -27.31 -15.63
C CYS A 147 -8.11 -28.53 -16.56
N VAL A 148 -6.95 -28.92 -17.09
CA VAL A 148 -6.79 -30.11 -17.94
C VAL A 148 -6.96 -31.40 -17.12
N GLU A 149 -6.42 -31.45 -15.90
CA GLU A 149 -6.52 -32.62 -15.03
C GLU A 149 -7.91 -32.78 -14.39
N ARG A 150 -8.61 -31.66 -14.15
CA ARG A 150 -9.91 -31.60 -13.46
C ARG A 150 -10.96 -30.94 -14.38
N THR A 151 -11.30 -31.60 -15.49
CA THR A 151 -12.21 -31.17 -16.58
C THR A 151 -13.67 -30.83 -16.19
N GLN A 152 -13.93 -30.38 -14.96
CA GLN A 152 -15.27 -30.15 -14.39
C GLN A 152 -15.50 -28.76 -13.80
N ALA A 153 -14.51 -27.85 -13.80
CA ALA A 153 -14.75 -26.49 -13.34
C ALA A 153 -15.33 -25.63 -14.49
N PRO A 154 -16.50 -24.98 -14.32
CA PRO A 154 -17.12 -24.16 -15.36
C PRO A 154 -16.21 -23.01 -15.84
N ALA A 155 -15.34 -22.50 -14.97
CA ALA A 155 -14.36 -21.45 -15.27
C ALA A 155 -13.28 -21.85 -16.31
N CYS A 156 -13.03 -23.15 -16.52
CA CYS A 156 -12.06 -23.61 -17.51
C CYS A 156 -12.63 -23.67 -18.94
N LEU A 157 -13.96 -23.60 -19.09
CA LEU A 157 -14.64 -23.66 -20.39
C LEU A 157 -14.67 -22.29 -21.08
N GLU A 158 -14.66 -21.18 -20.33
CA GLU A 158 -14.64 -19.81 -20.90
C GLU A 158 -13.29 -19.40 -21.49
N VAL A 159 -12.18 -20.05 -21.13
CA VAL A 159 -10.83 -19.70 -21.65
C VAL A 159 -10.56 -20.30 -23.04
N VAL A 160 -11.41 -21.22 -23.49
CA VAL A 160 -11.25 -21.96 -24.75
C VAL A 160 -12.14 -21.41 -25.88
N GLU A 161 -13.04 -20.46 -25.60
CA GLU A 161 -13.88 -19.77 -26.59
C GLU A 161 -13.39 -18.34 -26.91
#